data_AF-A0A845R4Y5-F1
#
_entry.id   AF-A0A845R4Y5-F1
#
_cell.length_a   1.000
_cell.length_b   1.000
_cell.length_c   1.000
_cell.angle_alpha   90.00
_cell.angle_beta   90.00
_cell.angle_gamma   90.00
#
_symmetry.space_group_name_H-M   'P 1'
#
loop_
_entity.id
_entity.type
_entity.pdbx_description
1 polymer ?
#
loop_
_entity_poly.entity_id
_entity_poly.type
_entity_poly.pdbx_seq_one_letter_code
_entity_poly.pdbx_strand_id
1 'polypeptide(L)'
;METLDTLYPAFCLADCQRIDLIADNSPYPVPMRKVTLQSVQQGFREVMELLEGRSYRRSALRRISDRLLKGHTWREGDFRWDINLRWKDGRSLLLRNFFGRLSWHGGGVWHPVSTNDQKAFLQQTLDLILRLEGESRAD
;
A
#
# COMPACT_ATOMS: atom_id res chain seq x y z
N MET A 1 19.34 -4.14 -2.82
CA MET A 1 18.02 -3.50 -2.65
C MET A 1 17.35 -3.51 -4.01
N GLU A 2 16.06 -3.80 -4.05
CA GLU A 2 15.33 -4.01 -5.30
C GLU A 2 14.29 -2.89 -5.48
N THR A 3 14.09 -2.41 -6.71
CA THR A 3 12.96 -1.54 -7.06
C THR A 3 11.68 -2.38 -7.18
N LEU A 4 10.52 -1.72 -7.23
CA LEU A 4 9.26 -2.45 -7.40
C LEU A 4 9.23 -3.27 -8.70
N ASP A 5 9.69 -2.69 -9.80
CA ASP A 5 9.74 -3.40 -11.09
C ASP A 5 10.70 -4.60 -11.04
N THR A 6 11.77 -4.52 -10.24
CA THR A 6 12.68 -5.66 -10.02
C THR A 6 12.00 -6.77 -9.21
N LEU A 7 11.23 -6.38 -8.19
CA LEU A 7 10.45 -7.33 -7.40
C LEU A 7 9.36 -7.99 -8.25
N TYR A 8 8.65 -7.21 -9.04
CA TYR A 8 7.48 -7.65 -9.77
C TYR A 8 7.63 -7.29 -11.26
N PRO A 9 8.48 -8.01 -12.03
CA PRO A 9 8.78 -7.66 -13.42
C PRO A 9 7.57 -7.67 -14.35
N ALA A 10 6.52 -8.43 -13.99
CA ALA A 10 5.27 -8.41 -14.73
C ALA A 10 4.51 -7.07 -14.58
N PHE A 11 4.79 -6.27 -13.55
CA PHE A 11 4.02 -5.10 -13.16
C PHE A 11 4.85 -3.83 -13.37
N CYS A 12 5.03 -3.44 -14.64
CA CYS A 12 5.66 -2.17 -15.00
C CYS A 12 4.83 -1.01 -14.44
N LEU A 13 5.40 -0.24 -13.51
CA LEU A 13 4.73 0.89 -12.87
C LEU A 13 4.25 1.95 -13.87
N ALA A 14 5.00 2.18 -14.96
CA ALA A 14 4.64 3.16 -15.99
C ALA A 14 3.30 2.85 -16.68
N ASP A 15 2.87 1.58 -16.67
CA ASP A 15 1.60 1.15 -17.29
C ASP A 15 0.42 1.15 -16.31
N CYS A 16 0.65 1.53 -15.04
CA CYS A 16 -0.39 1.64 -14.03
C CYS A 16 -1.40 2.72 -14.45
N GLN A 17 -2.70 2.40 -14.39
CA GLN A 17 -3.76 3.34 -14.83
C GLN A 17 -4.59 3.88 -13.67
N ARG A 18 -4.64 3.12 -12.58
CA ARG A 18 -5.49 3.44 -11.43
C ARG A 18 -4.86 2.96 -10.15
N ILE A 19 -5.04 3.76 -9.10
CA ILE A 19 -4.66 3.42 -7.73
C ILE A 19 -5.90 3.48 -6.86
N ASP A 20 -6.19 2.41 -6.13
CA ASP A 20 -7.12 2.47 -5.01
C ASP A 20 -6.34 2.52 -3.70
N LEU A 21 -6.62 3.54 -2.91
CA LEU A 21 -6.08 3.72 -1.57
C LEU A 21 -7.16 3.40 -0.56
N ILE A 22 -6.82 2.60 0.45
CA ILE A 22 -7.70 2.31 1.57
C ILE A 22 -6.90 2.53 2.86
N ALA A 23 -7.47 3.26 3.81
CA ALA A 23 -6.88 3.43 5.14
C ALA A 23 -7.93 3.21 6.24
N ASP A 24 -7.46 2.69 7.35
CA ASP A 24 -8.27 2.41 8.54
C ASP A 24 -7.39 2.51 9.79
N ASN A 25 -7.94 3.11 10.84
CA ASN A 25 -7.26 3.41 12.09
C ASN A 25 -8.07 2.98 13.31
N SER A 26 -7.37 2.37 14.26
CA SER A 26 -7.87 1.93 15.57
C SER A 26 -8.24 3.10 16.48
N PRO A 27 -9.13 2.93 17.50
CA PRO A 27 -9.80 1.69 17.93
C PRO A 27 -11.31 1.62 17.66
N TYR A 28 -11.88 2.58 16.95
CA TYR A 28 -13.32 2.66 16.69
C TYR A 28 -13.60 2.39 15.21
N PRO A 29 -14.84 2.04 14.82
CA PRO A 29 -15.21 1.90 13.42
C PRO A 29 -15.23 3.29 12.77
N VAL A 30 -14.05 3.84 12.52
CA VAL A 30 -13.89 4.98 11.63
C VAL A 30 -14.30 4.47 10.24
N PRO A 31 -15.12 5.20 9.49
CA PRO A 31 -15.48 4.78 8.15
C PRO A 31 -14.21 4.55 7.35
N MET A 32 -14.09 3.33 6.81
CA MET A 32 -12.99 2.93 5.95
C MET A 32 -12.77 4.01 4.89
N ARG A 33 -11.61 4.65 4.94
CA ARG A 33 -11.27 5.76 4.05
C ARG A 33 -10.86 5.16 2.72
N LYS A 34 -11.50 5.58 1.63
CA LYS A 34 -11.23 5.06 0.30
C LYS A 34 -11.07 6.21 -0.67
N VAL A 35 -9.95 6.20 -1.39
CA VAL A 35 -9.68 7.14 -2.49
C VAL A 35 -9.39 6.33 -3.74
N THR A 36 -9.91 6.77 -4.88
CA THR A 36 -9.59 6.17 -6.18
C THR A 36 -8.95 7.25 -7.04
N LEU A 37 -7.74 6.98 -7.51
CA LEU A 37 -6.94 7.90 -8.31
C LEU A 37 -6.80 7.36 -9.73
N GLN A 38 -7.06 8.21 -10.71
CA GLN A 38 -6.76 7.98 -12.14
C GLN A 38 -5.39 8.55 -12.47
N SER A 39 -4.73 8.01 -13.49
CA SER A 39 -3.37 8.39 -13.91
C SER A 39 -3.15 9.89 -14.19
N VAL A 40 -4.22 10.64 -14.47
CA VAL A 40 -4.17 12.09 -14.76
C VAL A 40 -4.17 12.97 -13.51
N GLN A 41 -4.47 12.43 -12.33
CA GLN A 41 -4.63 13.20 -11.10
C GLN A 41 -3.28 13.43 -10.40
N GLN A 42 -3.08 14.60 -9.79
CA GLN A 42 -1.85 14.90 -9.04
C GLN A 42 -1.57 13.87 -7.93
N GLY A 43 -2.61 13.47 -7.19
CA GLY A 43 -2.47 12.44 -6.15
C GLY A 43 -1.97 11.09 -6.69
N PHE A 44 -2.27 10.74 -7.94
CA PHE A 44 -1.73 9.53 -8.57
C PHE A 44 -0.22 9.63 -8.68
N ARG A 45 0.28 10.76 -9.19
CA ARG A 45 1.72 11.01 -9.35
C ARG A 45 2.46 10.96 -8.02
N GLU A 46 1.90 11.57 -6.97
CA GLU A 46 2.50 11.57 -5.65
C GLU A 46 2.62 10.15 -5.05
N VAL A 47 1.60 9.30 -5.23
CA VAL A 47 1.68 7.90 -4.79
C VAL A 47 2.76 7.14 -5.58
N MET A 48 2.87 7.37 -6.89
CA MET A 48 3.88 6.73 -7.72
C MET A 48 5.29 7.16 -7.30
N GLU A 49 5.53 8.46 -7.12
CA GLU A 49 6.81 8.99 -6.64
C GLU A 49 7.18 8.43 -5.25
N LEU A 50 6.19 8.30 -4.36
CA LEU A 50 6.37 7.67 -3.05
C LEU A 50 6.79 6.20 -3.16
N LEU A 51 6.32 5.45 -4.15
CA LEU A 51 6.68 4.04 -4.36
C LEU A 51 8.03 3.88 -5.08
N GLU A 52 8.29 4.72 -6.09
CA GLU A 52 9.53 4.69 -6.88
C GLU A 52 10.75 5.17 -6.08
N GLY A 53 10.57 6.14 -5.19
CA GLY A 53 11.61 6.66 -4.32
C GLY A 53 12.07 5.69 -3.22
N ARG A 54 11.60 4.43 -3.23
CA ARG A 54 11.83 3.46 -2.16
C ARG A 54 12.56 2.23 -2.64
N SER A 55 13.47 1.80 -1.78
CA SER A 55 14.16 0.53 -1.89
C SER A 55 13.47 -0.52 -1.05
N TYR A 56 13.09 -1.62 -1.68
CA TYR A 56 12.44 -2.74 -1.02
C TYR A 56 13.40 -3.91 -0.87
N ARG A 57 13.16 -4.71 0.16
CA ARG A 57 13.83 -5.98 0.40
C ARG A 57 12.80 -7.06 0.63
N ARG A 58 12.86 -8.15 -0.13
CA ARG A 58 12.09 -9.36 0.16
C ARG A 58 12.59 -10.02 1.43
N SER A 59 11.67 -10.40 2.30
CA SER A 59 11.99 -11.33 3.37
C SER A 59 12.22 -12.73 2.81
N ALA A 60 13.26 -13.41 3.29
CA ALA A 60 13.48 -14.84 3.00
C ALA A 60 12.39 -15.74 3.62
N LEU A 61 11.62 -15.21 4.58
CA LEU A 61 10.44 -15.87 5.13
C LEU A 61 9.33 -15.84 4.07
N ARG A 62 9.32 -16.86 3.19
CA ARG A 62 8.46 -16.94 2.01
C ARG A 62 6.95 -16.96 2.30
N ARG A 63 6.51 -17.05 3.56
CA ARG A 63 5.10 -17.20 3.93
C ARG A 63 4.85 -16.64 5.33
N ILE A 64 4.15 -15.52 5.43
CA ILE A 64 3.41 -15.21 6.66
C ILE A 64 1.97 -15.59 6.35
N SER A 65 1.46 -16.66 6.97
CA SER A 65 0.05 -17.02 6.79
C SER A 65 -0.84 -15.94 7.39
N ASP A 66 -1.94 -15.58 6.74
CA ASP A 66 -2.97 -14.68 7.28
C ASP A 66 -3.46 -15.09 8.69
N ARG A 67 -3.32 -16.38 9.06
CA ARG A 67 -3.62 -16.88 10.41
C ARG A 67 -2.81 -16.20 11.52
N LEU A 68 -1.58 -15.77 11.25
CA LEU A 68 -0.75 -15.03 12.22
C LEU A 68 -1.24 -13.59 12.44
N LEU A 69 -2.05 -13.05 11.52
CA LEU A 69 -2.61 -11.70 11.59
C LEU A 69 -4.00 -11.68 12.23
N LYS A 70 -4.74 -12.81 12.17
CA LYS A 70 -6.09 -12.95 12.75
C LYS A 70 -6.16 -12.87 14.28
N GLY A 71 -5.02 -12.88 14.98
CA GLY A 71 -4.95 -12.78 16.44
C GLY A 71 -4.54 -11.41 16.98
N HIS A 72 -4.30 -10.41 16.12
CA HIS A 72 -3.84 -9.10 16.60
C HIS A 72 -5.00 -8.27 17.14
N THR A 73 -5.04 -8.06 18.45
CA THR A 73 -5.92 -7.08 19.10
C THR A 73 -5.45 -5.68 18.73
N TRP A 74 -6.31 -4.90 18.09
CA TRP A 74 -6.03 -3.52 17.71
C TRP A 74 -5.74 -2.68 18.97
N ARG A 75 -4.67 -1.91 18.94
CA ARG A 75 -4.28 -0.99 20.03
C ARG A 75 -4.42 0.45 19.57
N GLU A 76 -4.47 1.38 20.52
CA GLU A 76 -4.38 2.80 20.17
C GLU A 76 -3.09 3.07 19.38
N GLY A 77 -3.20 3.82 18.29
CA GLY A 77 -2.09 4.07 17.37
C GLY A 77 -1.85 2.97 16.31
N ASP A 78 -2.58 1.85 16.36
CA ASP A 78 -2.55 0.87 15.27
C ASP A 78 -3.29 1.42 14.04
N PHE A 79 -2.63 1.34 12.89
CA PHE A 79 -3.22 1.69 11.60
C PHE A 79 -2.86 0.67 10.53
N ARG A 80 -3.76 0.54 9.56
CA ARG A 80 -3.57 -0.26 8.36
C ARG A 80 -3.88 0.59 7.13
N TRP A 81 -3.22 0.24 6.04
CA TRP A 81 -3.56 0.80 4.73
C TRP A 81 -3.23 -0.19 3.63
N ASP A 82 -3.96 -0.07 2.53
CA ASP A 82 -3.81 -0.84 1.30
C ASP A 82 -3.63 0.14 0.13
N ILE A 83 -2.58 -0.06 -0.69
CA ILE A 83 -2.38 0.60 -1.99
C ILE A 83 -2.55 -0.47 -3.07
N ASN A 84 -3.62 -0.39 -3.84
CA ASN A 84 -3.89 -1.32 -4.93
C ASN A 84 -3.63 -0.66 -6.28
N LEU A 85 -2.54 -1.05 -6.92
CA LEU A 85 -2.17 -0.64 -8.27
C LEU A 85 -2.93 -1.50 -9.29
N ARG A 86 -3.51 -0.88 -10.31
CA ARG A 86 -4.30 -1.58 -11.34
C ARG A 86 -3.88 -1.21 -12.76
N TRP A 87 -3.83 -2.24 -13.60
CA TRP A 87 -3.53 -2.16 -15.02
C TRP A 87 -4.79 -2.37 -15.86
N LYS A 88 -4.73 -1.92 -17.12
CA LYS A 88 -5.85 -2.01 -18.08
C LYS A 88 -6.34 -3.43 -18.33
N ASP A 89 -5.41 -4.39 -18.29
CA ASP A 89 -5.66 -5.81 -18.52
C ASP A 89 -6.25 -6.54 -17.31
N GLY A 90 -6.58 -5.81 -16.23
CA GLY A 90 -7.20 -6.36 -15.03
C GLY A 90 -6.20 -6.93 -14.02
N ARG A 91 -4.90 -6.90 -14.30
CA ARG A 91 -3.89 -7.24 -13.30
C ARG A 91 -3.86 -6.20 -12.18
N SER A 92 -3.53 -6.66 -10.98
CA SER A 92 -3.41 -5.80 -9.81
C SER A 92 -2.26 -6.22 -8.91
N LEU A 93 -1.65 -5.24 -8.26
CA LEU A 93 -0.59 -5.43 -7.27
C LEU A 93 -0.96 -4.63 -6.02
N LEU A 94 -1.12 -5.34 -4.90
CA LEU A 94 -1.57 -4.75 -3.64
C LEU A 94 -0.40 -4.65 -2.66
N LEU A 95 -0.06 -3.44 -2.23
CA LEU A 95 0.78 -3.19 -1.05
C LEU A 95 -0.11 -3.06 0.16
N ARG A 96 0.19 -3.81 1.21
CA ARG A 96 -0.49 -3.70 2.50
C ARG A 96 0.50 -3.35 3.58
N ASN A 97 0.14 -2.36 4.38
CA ASN A 97 0.57 -2.23 5.76
C ASN A 97 -0.49 -2.81 6.69
N PHE A 98 -0.10 -3.76 7.52
CA PHE A 98 -0.92 -4.25 8.62
C PHE A 98 -0.14 -4.11 9.93
N PHE A 99 -0.40 -3.02 10.66
CA PHE A 99 0.23 -2.71 11.95
C PHE A 99 1.76 -2.79 11.93
N GLY A 100 2.35 -2.12 10.95
CA GLY A 100 3.79 -2.08 10.79
C GLY A 100 4.36 -3.16 9.87
N ARG A 101 3.56 -4.17 9.50
CA ARG A 101 4.02 -5.25 8.61
C ARG A 101 3.68 -4.94 7.17
N LEU A 102 4.72 -4.81 6.35
CA LEU A 102 4.60 -4.52 4.93
C LEU A 102 4.58 -5.80 4.10
N SER A 103 3.66 -5.88 3.14
CA SER A 103 3.56 -7.05 2.26
C SER A 103 2.96 -6.70 0.91
N TRP A 104 3.44 -7.36 -0.14
CA TRP A 104 2.90 -7.26 -1.49
C TRP A 104 2.05 -8.49 -1.81
N HIS A 105 0.95 -8.31 -2.50
CA HIS A 105 0.11 -9.38 -3.04
C HIS A 105 -0.07 -9.21 -4.54
N GLY A 106 0.42 -10.21 -5.29
CA GLY A 106 0.30 -10.31 -6.73
C GLY A 106 0.34 -11.78 -7.15
N GLY A 107 -0.44 -12.15 -8.17
CA GLY A 107 -0.51 -13.54 -8.63
C GLY A 107 -1.03 -14.55 -7.58
N GLY A 108 -1.82 -14.07 -6.61
CA GLY A 108 -2.43 -14.90 -5.56
C GLY A 108 -1.54 -15.24 -4.36
N VAL A 109 -0.36 -14.60 -4.23
CA VAL A 109 0.59 -14.87 -3.14
C VAL A 109 0.97 -13.59 -2.42
N TRP A 110 1.01 -13.66 -1.08
CA TRP A 110 1.54 -12.61 -0.21
C TRP A 110 3.04 -12.78 0.00
N HIS A 111 3.78 -11.70 -0.22
CA HIS A 111 5.22 -11.63 -0.04
C HIS A 111 5.56 -10.57 1.00
N PRO A 112 6.11 -10.94 2.15
CA PRO A 112 6.58 -9.97 3.13
C PRO A 112 7.75 -9.18 2.55
N VAL A 113 7.69 -7.87 2.73
CA VAL A 113 8.75 -6.95 2.32
C VAL A 113 9.09 -6.00 3.45
N SER A 114 10.26 -5.39 3.37
CA SER A 114 10.65 -4.27 4.22
C SER A 114 11.29 -3.17 3.39
N THR A 115 11.27 -1.95 3.92
CA THR A 115 12.05 -0.83 3.40
C THR A 115 13.06 -0.40 4.47
N ASN A 116 14.13 0.30 4.08
CA ASN A 116 15.16 0.74 5.03
C ASN A 116 14.64 1.76 6.06
N ASP A 117 13.58 2.49 5.70
CA ASP A 117 12.99 3.57 6.47
C ASP A 117 11.51 3.29 6.78
N GLN A 118 11.17 2.00 7.00
CA GLN A 118 9.81 1.49 7.09
C GLN A 118 8.89 2.35 7.96
N LYS A 119 9.31 2.75 9.17
CA LYS A 119 8.46 3.57 10.05
C LYS A 119 8.07 4.90 9.39
N ALA A 120 9.01 5.59 8.75
CA ALA A 120 8.74 6.85 8.06
C ALA A 120 7.83 6.62 6.84
N PHE A 121 8.13 5.60 6.05
CA PHE A 121 7.33 5.22 4.89
C PHE A 121 5.87 4.92 5.24
N LEU A 122 5.65 4.14 6.31
CA LEU A 122 4.32 3.78 6.79
C LEU A 122 3.48 4.99 7.18
N GLN A 123 4.09 5.94 7.91
CA GLN A 123 3.42 7.16 8.36
C GLN A 123 3.14 8.09 7.19
N GLN A 124 4.14 8.37 6.33
CA GLN A 124 3.98 9.22 5.16
C GLN A 124 2.88 8.72 4.22
N THR A 125 2.78 7.40 4.06
CA THR A 125 1.71 6.79 3.27
C THR A 125 0.34 7.05 3.89
N LEU A 126 0.20 6.89 5.21
CA LEU A 126 -1.05 7.18 5.92
C LEU A 126 -1.44 8.65 5.75
N ASP A 127 -0.51 9.57 6.00
CA ASP A 127 -0.74 11.01 5.90
C ASP A 127 -1.18 11.42 4.49
N LEU A 128 -0.54 10.83 3.46
CA LEU A 128 -0.91 11.03 2.06
C LEU A 128 -2.35 10.56 1.77
N ILE A 129 -2.72 9.35 2.21
CA ILE A 129 -4.07 8.81 2.00
C ILE A 129 -5.12 9.70 2.66
N LEU A 130 -4.87 10.15 3.90
CA LEU A 130 -5.79 11.00 4.65
C LEU A 130 -5.95 12.38 4.00
N ARG A 131 -4.86 12.97 3.49
CA ARG A 131 -4.91 14.24 2.76
C ARG A 131 -5.73 14.13 1.48
N LEU A 132 -5.43 13.13 0.65
CA LEU A 132 -6.14 12.92 -0.62
C LEU A 132 -7.62 12.61 -0.42
N GLU A 133 -7.98 11.96 0.69
CA GLU A 133 -9.36 11.68 1.04
C GLU A 133 -10.13 12.96 1.44
N GLY A 134 -9.46 13.87 2.15
CA GLY A 134 -10.00 15.20 2.46
C GLY A 134 -10.24 16.04 1.21
N GLU A 135 -9.28 16.03 0.28
CA GLU A 135 -9.38 16.73 -1.01
C GLU A 135 -10.53 16.18 -1.86
N SER A 136 -10.67 14.86 -1.96
CA SER A 136 -11.75 14.21 -2.72
C SER A 136 -13.17 14.49 -2.18
N ARG A 137 -13.30 15.00 -0.95
CA ARG A 137 -14.60 15.37 -0.35
C ARG A 137 -14.93 16.85 -0.51
N ALA A 138 -13.95 17.67 -0.90
CA ALA A 138 -14.11 19.11 -1.07
C ALA A 138 -14.61 19.49 -2.48
N ASP A 139 -14.55 18.54 -3.43
CA ASP A 139 -15.13 18.61 -4.77
C ASP A 139 -16.57 18.07 -4.80
#